data_AF-A0A812SAM9-F1
#
_entry.id   AF-A0A812SAM9-F1
#
_cell.length_a   1.000
_cell.length_b   1.000
_cell.length_c   1.000
_cell.angle_alpha   90.00
_cell.angle_beta   90.00
_cell.angle_gamma   90.00
#
_symmetry.space_group_name_H-M   'P 1'
#
loop_
_entity.id
_entity.type
_entity.pdbx_description
1 polymer ?
#
loop_
_entity_poly.entity_id
_entity_poly.type
_entity_poly.pdbx_seq_one_letter_code
_entity_poly.pdbx_strand_id
1 'polypeptide(L)'
;MEHFDEYMFTGPPPPLGPMVQVQSLATNLPAGCGAAESYWSLIATGGEAQTEVSPDRWDPSVYYAPDEGAASRGQTSTKHAAFLQASELWDLDAGFYGLREKEAKLMVPEQRLVLRTGYQALADVGLGESLKGSRISTYVGDCANESATYCPALDECRQNGTLSAATASRISHLFGLRGGACSFDTACSSSLVALGHAHSQLRLAPVFQDAQSRQSSGALVIGVRVLFGPEGFVGLGAAGFLSLHGRCFTFDSSAQGFGRGEGCCSVFLARDDPEDGEDLELHLASVSGSSVNQDGRSASLTAPHGPSQQSCIRSSLRMANVSPDKVAVAECHGTGTSLGDPIEVGALRGVMYDRRQPLLMTSSKSNVGHAESAAGLNGLAKCVLMLMTSASAPNVHLRSLNPNLDTNGFPCLYESECVDADQNSQNIGVSSFGFGGTNARADLWGHCVRFYIFRRIPDFKNFKNMYRARMDNLQADSATADRMVEEANYAFFLNTRIFQELDSLAGFEAEPVPPPASAPAASHAEAAARAAAAGCPFASLAAQGLAMPDDHPGLADTEKVDKELAKAPEQEDNKAGWRLASAAAVIALSAGIRAMWT
;
A
#
# COMPACT_ATOMS: atom_id res chain seq x y z
N MET A 1 -35.93 10.66 -4.09
CA MET A 1 -35.24 9.86 -5.11
C MET A 1 -34.44 10.78 -6.06
N GLU A 2 -33.93 11.94 -5.58
CA GLU A 2 -33.39 13.03 -6.42
C GLU A 2 -32.00 13.55 -5.97
N HIS A 3 -31.24 12.81 -5.16
CA HIS A 3 -29.90 13.24 -4.68
C HIS A 3 -28.77 12.21 -4.91
N PHE A 4 -28.93 11.29 -5.87
CA PHE A 4 -27.87 10.33 -6.22
C PHE A 4 -27.05 10.74 -7.46
N ASP A 5 -27.43 11.81 -8.18
CA ASP A 5 -26.76 12.22 -9.43
C ASP A 5 -25.43 13.00 -9.21
N GLU A 6 -25.08 13.39 -7.98
CA GLU A 6 -23.83 14.15 -7.70
C GLU A 6 -22.60 13.29 -7.36
N TYR A 7 -22.75 11.97 -7.14
CA TYR A 7 -21.62 11.04 -7.00
C TYR A 7 -21.64 10.01 -8.13
N MET A 8 -21.29 10.44 -9.35
CA MET A 8 -21.14 9.54 -10.49
C MET A 8 -19.93 8.63 -10.26
N PHE A 9 -20.14 7.50 -9.58
CA PHE A 9 -19.17 6.42 -9.52
C PHE A 9 -18.99 5.83 -10.93
N THR A 10 -17.74 5.79 -11.40
CA THR A 10 -17.36 5.12 -12.65
C THR A 10 -17.13 3.62 -12.45
N GLY A 11 -17.07 3.16 -11.18
CA GLY A 11 -17.02 1.76 -10.79
C GLY A 11 -18.30 1.24 -10.13
N PRO A 12 -18.27 0.09 -9.44
CA PRO A 12 -19.43 -0.46 -8.74
C PRO A 12 -19.97 0.49 -7.64
N PRO A 13 -21.31 0.56 -7.48
CA PRO A 13 -21.92 1.30 -6.38
C PRO A 13 -21.60 0.64 -5.03
N PRO A 14 -21.82 1.35 -3.90
CA PRO A 14 -21.72 0.76 -2.57
C PRO A 14 -22.58 -0.51 -2.45
N PRO A 15 -22.07 -1.59 -1.83
CA PRO A 15 -22.86 -2.80 -1.59
C PRO A 15 -24.09 -2.53 -0.73
N LEU A 16 -25.17 -3.27 -0.99
CA LEU A 16 -26.41 -3.14 -0.22
C LEU A 16 -26.26 -3.74 1.19
N GLY A 17 -26.73 -3.01 2.21
CA GLY A 17 -26.83 -3.48 3.58
C GLY A 17 -25.99 -2.66 4.58
N PRO A 18 -25.98 -3.06 5.87
CA PRO A 18 -25.21 -2.35 6.88
C PRO A 18 -23.72 -2.56 6.66
N MET A 19 -23.02 -1.46 6.39
CA MET A 19 -21.56 -1.40 6.24
C MET A 19 -20.88 -0.97 7.54
N VAL A 20 -19.59 -1.28 7.65
CA VAL A 20 -18.73 -0.78 8.72
C VAL A 20 -17.63 0.04 8.08
N GLN A 21 -17.58 1.32 8.41
CA GLN A 21 -16.63 2.26 7.84
C GLN A 21 -15.26 2.10 8.48
N VAL A 22 -14.23 2.23 7.65
CA VAL A 22 -12.85 2.50 8.08
C VAL A 22 -12.69 4.02 8.13
N GLN A 23 -12.70 4.60 9.33
CA GLN A 23 -12.64 6.06 9.50
C GLN A 23 -11.21 6.57 9.71
N SER A 24 -10.30 5.72 10.15
CA SER A 24 -8.88 6.05 10.23
C SER A 24 -7.99 4.85 9.91
N LEU A 25 -6.78 5.17 9.45
CA LEU A 25 -5.71 4.23 9.16
C LEU A 25 -4.40 4.81 9.68
N ALA A 26 -3.79 4.14 10.65
CA ALA A 26 -2.46 4.45 11.14
C ALA A 26 -1.51 3.28 10.85
N THR A 27 -0.31 3.61 10.37
CA THR A 27 0.73 2.63 10.06
C THR A 27 2.01 2.99 10.80
N ASN A 28 2.69 1.98 11.30
CA ASN A 28 4.06 2.06 11.77
C ASN A 28 4.79 0.85 11.21
N LEU A 29 5.28 1.00 9.98
CA LEU A 29 5.86 -0.04 9.16
C LEU A 29 7.34 0.26 8.86
N PRO A 30 8.14 -0.77 8.50
CA PRO A 30 9.53 -0.63 8.09
C PRO A 30 9.78 0.43 7.01
N ALA A 31 11.05 0.81 6.84
CA ALA A 31 11.49 1.89 5.93
C ALA A 31 10.91 3.29 6.24
N GLY A 32 10.59 3.56 7.51
CA GLY A 32 10.07 4.86 7.95
C GLY A 32 8.62 5.11 7.58
N CYS A 33 7.85 4.05 7.37
CA CYS A 33 6.44 4.09 7.01
C CYS A 33 5.54 4.31 8.25
N GLY A 34 5.86 5.36 9.02
CA GLY A 34 5.15 5.79 10.25
C GLY A 34 3.85 6.55 10.03
N ALA A 35 3.41 6.66 8.77
CA ALA A 35 2.14 7.26 8.35
C ALA A 35 1.65 6.58 7.06
N ALA A 36 0.34 6.64 6.79
CA ALA A 36 -0.26 5.96 5.66
C ALA A 36 0.28 6.48 4.31
N GLU A 37 0.62 7.77 4.23
CA GLU A 37 1.18 8.43 3.06
C GLU A 37 2.60 7.95 2.74
N SER A 38 3.44 7.73 3.76
CA SER A 38 4.79 7.19 3.55
C SER A 38 4.74 5.71 3.17
N TYR A 39 3.78 4.94 3.70
CA TYR A 39 3.53 3.58 3.24
C TYR A 39 3.08 3.53 1.77
N TRP A 40 2.12 4.39 1.37
CA TRP A 40 1.71 4.50 -0.03
C TRP A 40 2.89 4.84 -0.94
N SER A 41 3.70 5.82 -0.54
CA SER A 41 4.88 6.24 -1.31
C SER A 41 5.86 5.07 -1.53
N LEU A 42 6.10 4.25 -0.51
CA LEU A 42 6.95 3.06 -0.63
C LEU A 42 6.35 2.07 -1.64
N ILE A 43 5.09 1.68 -1.48
CA ILE A 43 4.51 0.59 -2.28
C ILE A 43 4.20 1.03 -3.71
N ALA A 44 3.72 2.26 -3.93
CA ALA A 44 3.40 2.77 -5.25
C ALA A 44 4.65 2.98 -6.13
N THR A 45 5.81 3.25 -5.52
CA THR A 45 7.08 3.36 -6.26
C THR A 45 7.77 2.01 -6.49
N GLY A 46 7.16 0.90 -6.07
CA GLY A 46 7.78 -0.43 -6.16
C GLY A 46 8.96 -0.61 -5.20
N GLY A 47 8.95 0.11 -4.07
CA GLY A 47 9.94 -0.02 -3.01
C GLY A 47 9.79 -1.29 -2.18
N GLU A 48 10.89 -1.69 -1.56
CA GLU A 48 10.99 -2.78 -0.59
C GLU A 48 11.58 -2.26 0.73
N ALA A 49 11.25 -2.90 1.86
CA ALA A 49 11.70 -2.49 3.18
C ALA A 49 12.70 -3.47 3.83
N GLN A 50 13.08 -4.53 3.12
CA GLN A 50 13.96 -5.58 3.59
C GLN A 50 15.39 -5.06 3.67
N THR A 51 15.99 -5.17 4.86
CA THR A 51 17.39 -4.84 5.11
C THR A 51 18.12 -6.04 5.67
N GLU A 52 19.45 -5.99 5.69
CA GLU A 52 20.21 -6.91 6.54
C GLU A 52 19.86 -6.63 8.01
N VAL A 53 19.91 -7.66 8.86
CA VAL A 53 19.77 -7.52 10.31
C VAL A 53 20.87 -6.57 10.82
N SER A 54 20.48 -5.50 11.52
CA SER A 54 21.43 -4.60 12.16
C SER A 54 22.06 -5.25 13.40
N PRO A 55 23.37 -5.05 13.67
CA PRO A 55 23.99 -5.38 14.95
C PRO A 55 23.30 -4.76 16.18
N ASP A 56 22.52 -3.69 16.00
CA ASP A 56 21.69 -3.09 17.06
C ASP A 56 20.54 -4.03 17.51
N ARG A 57 20.21 -5.04 16.71
CA ARG A 57 19.27 -6.12 17.05
C ARG A 57 20.02 -7.31 17.64
N TRP A 58 20.85 -7.94 16.81
CA TRP A 58 21.78 -9.00 17.20
C TRP A 58 22.88 -9.09 16.13
N ASP A 59 24.01 -9.70 16.46
CA ASP A 59 25.09 -9.92 15.50
C ASP A 59 24.70 -11.01 14.49
N PRO A 60 24.42 -10.67 13.20
CA PRO A 60 24.03 -11.68 12.21
C PRO A 60 25.16 -12.67 11.91
N SER A 61 26.44 -12.33 12.14
CA SER A 61 27.56 -13.22 11.84
C SER A 61 27.60 -14.47 12.71
N VAL A 62 26.98 -14.41 13.90
CA VAL A 62 26.86 -15.55 14.81
C VAL A 62 25.78 -16.52 14.34
N TYR A 63 24.67 -15.99 13.81
CA TYR A 63 23.46 -16.76 13.54
C TYR A 63 23.22 -17.05 12.06
N TYR A 64 24.00 -16.49 11.14
CA TYR A 64 23.82 -16.72 9.71
C TYR A 64 24.74 -17.81 9.18
N ALA A 65 24.17 -18.77 8.44
CA ALA A 65 24.93 -19.72 7.64
C ALA A 65 24.17 -20.07 6.34
N PRO A 66 24.74 -19.87 5.15
CA PRO A 66 24.06 -20.04 3.86
C PRO A 66 23.99 -21.51 3.40
N ASP A 67 23.72 -22.46 4.30
CA ASP A 67 23.64 -23.89 3.99
C ASP A 67 22.49 -24.58 4.71
N GLU A 68 22.07 -25.73 4.18
CA GLU A 68 20.96 -26.54 4.70
C GLU A 68 21.20 -27.01 6.16
N GLY A 69 22.46 -27.07 6.60
CA GLY A 69 22.82 -27.44 7.96
C GLY A 69 22.68 -26.33 9.00
N ALA A 70 22.33 -25.09 8.60
CA ALA A 70 22.27 -23.92 9.49
C ALA A 70 21.42 -24.18 10.74
N ALA A 71 20.20 -24.70 10.56
CA ALA A 71 19.27 -24.97 11.64
C ALA A 71 19.84 -25.92 12.71
N SER A 72 20.57 -26.97 12.28
CA SER A 72 21.16 -27.95 13.20
C SER A 72 22.24 -27.36 14.10
N ARG A 73 22.80 -26.21 13.72
CA ARG A 73 23.82 -25.47 14.46
C ARG A 73 23.24 -24.28 15.23
N GLY A 74 21.91 -24.15 15.29
CA GLY A 74 21.25 -23.00 15.88
C GLY A 74 21.40 -21.72 15.05
N GLN A 75 21.60 -21.85 13.74
CA GLN A 75 21.76 -20.76 12.78
C GLN A 75 20.57 -20.74 11.80
N THR A 76 20.46 -19.67 11.02
CA THR A 76 19.46 -19.45 9.99
C THR A 76 20.12 -19.19 8.63
N SER A 77 19.40 -19.55 7.57
CA SER A 77 19.86 -19.41 6.19
C SER A 77 19.61 -18.02 5.59
N THR A 78 19.00 -17.11 6.34
CA THR A 78 18.76 -15.72 5.93
C THR A 78 19.23 -14.73 6.99
N LYS A 79 19.73 -13.59 6.51
CA LYS A 79 20.11 -12.43 7.32
C LYS A 79 19.34 -11.17 6.94
N HIS A 80 18.26 -11.31 6.17
CA HIS A 80 17.42 -10.19 5.74
C HIS A 80 15.99 -10.31 6.29
N ALA A 81 15.42 -9.17 6.67
CA ALA A 81 14.01 -9.02 7.02
C ALA A 81 13.64 -7.52 6.95
N ALA A 82 12.34 -7.22 6.97
CA ALA A 82 11.87 -5.84 7.04
C ALA A 82 11.76 -5.40 8.51
N PHE A 83 12.66 -4.51 8.94
CA PHE A 83 12.74 -4.03 10.32
C PHE A 83 12.25 -2.58 10.47
N LEU A 84 11.58 -2.32 11.58
CA LEU A 84 11.45 -1.00 12.17
C LEU A 84 12.81 -0.53 12.68
N GLN A 85 13.02 0.78 12.80
CA GLN A 85 14.23 1.30 13.41
C GLN A 85 14.26 0.95 14.92
N ALA A 86 15.46 0.84 15.49
CA ALA A 86 15.61 0.53 16.92
C ALA A 86 14.95 1.59 17.82
N SER A 87 15.04 2.87 17.48
CA SER A 87 14.35 3.95 18.17
C SER A 87 12.83 3.73 18.20
N GLU A 88 12.23 3.30 17.09
CA GLU A 88 10.78 3.10 16.97
C GLU A 88 10.23 2.02 17.92
N LEU A 89 11.04 1.02 18.26
CA LEU A 89 10.65 -0.05 19.20
C LEU A 89 10.60 0.42 20.66
N TRP A 90 11.45 1.38 21.03
CA TRP A 90 11.69 1.74 22.43
C TRP A 90 11.14 3.11 22.80
N ASP A 91 10.96 4.01 21.84
CA ASP A 91 10.47 5.35 22.11
C ASP A 91 9.01 5.29 22.61
N LEU A 92 8.76 5.82 23.81
CA LEU A 92 7.43 6.00 24.37
C LEU A 92 7.46 7.17 25.35
N ASP A 93 6.64 8.18 25.12
CA ASP A 93 6.45 9.26 26.09
C ASP A 93 5.60 8.76 27.26
N ALA A 94 6.26 8.25 28.31
CA ALA A 94 5.57 7.73 29.49
C ALA A 94 4.67 8.78 30.15
N GLY A 95 5.09 10.06 30.14
CA GLY A 95 4.34 11.16 30.74
C GLY A 95 3.02 11.41 29.99
N PHE A 96 3.07 11.40 28.66
CA PHE A 96 1.89 11.52 27.81
C PHE A 96 0.82 10.46 28.13
N TYR A 97 1.23 9.20 28.33
CA TYR A 97 0.30 8.10 28.67
C TYR A 97 -0.03 8.00 30.17
N GLY A 98 0.53 8.86 31.04
CA GLY A 98 0.37 8.74 32.49
C GLY A 98 1.00 7.49 33.09
N LEU A 99 1.98 6.90 32.40
CA LEU A 99 2.72 5.72 32.85
C LEU A 99 3.87 6.14 33.77
N ARG A 100 4.15 5.31 34.80
CA ARG A 100 5.39 5.45 35.57
C ARG A 100 6.58 5.09 34.68
N GLU A 101 7.70 5.80 34.80
CA GLU A 101 8.90 5.49 34.01
C GLU A 101 9.36 4.03 34.16
N LYS A 102 9.30 3.48 35.40
CA LYS A 102 9.67 2.09 35.65
C LYS A 102 8.78 1.13 34.84
N GLU A 103 7.49 1.44 34.73
CA GLU A 103 6.55 0.62 33.98
C GLU A 103 6.82 0.72 32.48
N ALA A 104 6.95 1.95 31.95
CA ALA A 104 7.28 2.17 30.54
C ALA A 104 8.58 1.46 30.12
N LYS A 105 9.64 1.51 30.95
CA LYS A 105 10.92 0.82 30.70
C LYS A 105 10.78 -0.71 30.61
N LEU A 106 9.79 -1.29 31.27
CA LEU A 106 9.57 -2.74 31.34
C LEU A 106 8.53 -3.25 30.32
N MET A 107 7.86 -2.34 29.60
CA MET A 107 6.95 -2.72 28.53
C MET A 107 7.72 -3.29 27.34
N VAL A 108 7.28 -4.45 26.84
CA VAL A 108 7.77 -4.99 25.58
C VAL A 108 7.42 -4.07 24.40
N PRO A 109 8.23 -4.05 23.33
CA PRO A 109 8.03 -3.16 22.19
C PRO A 109 6.64 -3.23 21.55
N GLU A 110 6.03 -4.42 21.49
CA GLU A 110 4.70 -4.65 20.93
C GLU A 110 3.65 -3.79 21.64
N GLN A 111 3.68 -3.75 22.98
CA GLN A 111 2.75 -2.91 23.74
C GLN A 111 2.97 -1.41 23.48
N ARG A 112 4.23 -0.98 23.30
CA ARG A 112 4.54 0.43 23.00
C ARG A 112 4.03 0.82 21.62
N LEU A 113 4.25 -0.02 20.63
CA LEU A 113 3.78 0.18 19.26
C LEU A 113 2.26 0.20 19.19
N VAL A 114 1.58 -0.68 19.93
CA VAL A 114 0.11 -0.70 20.02
C VAL A 114 -0.43 0.59 20.62
N LEU A 115 0.18 1.11 21.69
CA LEU A 115 -0.22 2.40 22.27
C LEU A 115 -0.06 3.55 21.27
N ARG A 116 1.09 3.65 20.61
CA ARG A 116 1.38 4.72 19.66
C ARG A 116 0.45 4.66 18.44
N THR A 117 0.38 3.50 17.81
CA THR A 117 -0.35 3.32 16.54
C THR A 117 -1.87 3.38 16.77
N GLY A 118 -2.34 2.82 17.88
CA GLY A 118 -3.73 2.94 18.29
C GLY A 118 -4.12 4.38 18.65
N TYR A 119 -3.23 5.13 19.33
CA TYR A 119 -3.45 6.55 19.58
C TYR A 119 -3.56 7.35 18.28
N GLN A 120 -2.67 7.14 17.31
CA GLN A 120 -2.71 7.82 16.01
C GLN A 120 -4.07 7.59 15.32
N ALA A 121 -4.54 6.34 15.27
CA ALA A 121 -5.85 6.03 14.70
C ALA A 121 -7.02 6.69 15.45
N LEU A 122 -6.95 6.80 16.78
CA LEU A 122 -7.98 7.49 17.59
C LEU A 122 -7.90 9.02 17.48
N ALA A 123 -6.70 9.58 17.35
CA ALA A 123 -6.49 11.01 17.17
C ALA A 123 -7.02 11.48 15.81
N ASP A 124 -6.85 10.65 14.78
CA ASP A 124 -7.31 10.91 13.41
C ASP A 124 -8.83 11.06 13.29
N VAL A 125 -9.60 10.39 14.13
CA VAL A 125 -11.07 10.52 14.18
C VAL A 125 -11.53 11.68 15.08
N GLY A 126 -10.60 12.47 15.63
CA GLY A 126 -10.91 13.71 16.34
C GLY A 126 -11.58 13.54 17.71
N LEU A 127 -11.52 12.36 18.32
CA LEU A 127 -12.27 12.08 19.56
C LEU A 127 -11.75 12.84 20.79
N GLY A 128 -10.47 13.21 20.84
CA GLY A 128 -9.90 14.07 21.89
C GLY A 128 -10.30 13.67 23.32
N GLU A 129 -10.90 14.60 24.06
CA GLU A 129 -11.37 14.37 25.43
C GLU A 129 -12.55 13.38 25.54
N SER A 130 -13.28 13.14 24.43
CA SER A 130 -14.43 12.22 24.37
C SER A 130 -14.03 10.74 24.39
N LEU A 131 -12.73 10.42 24.35
CA LEU A 131 -12.24 9.05 24.46
C LEU A 131 -12.60 8.41 25.80
N LYS A 132 -12.53 9.17 26.90
CA LYS A 132 -12.73 8.63 28.24
C LYS A 132 -14.20 8.27 28.47
N GLY A 133 -14.45 6.99 28.71
CA GLY A 133 -15.79 6.43 28.90
C GLY A 133 -16.51 6.06 27.60
N SER A 134 -15.88 6.26 26.44
CA SER A 134 -16.39 5.86 25.13
C SER A 134 -16.58 4.34 25.04
N ARG A 135 -17.53 3.90 24.20
CA ARG A 135 -17.84 2.49 23.94
C ARG A 135 -16.99 1.95 22.79
N ILE A 136 -15.70 2.27 22.81
CA ILE A 136 -14.75 1.79 21.83
C ILE A 136 -14.18 0.46 22.32
N SER A 137 -14.35 -0.59 21.52
CA SER A 137 -13.72 -1.88 21.76
C SER A 137 -12.31 -1.91 21.19
N THR A 138 -11.41 -2.69 21.77
CA THR A 138 -10.02 -2.85 21.32
C THR A 138 -9.77 -4.30 20.96
N TYR A 139 -9.40 -4.56 19.71
CA TYR A 139 -9.09 -5.90 19.21
C TYR A 139 -7.69 -5.92 18.63
N VAL A 140 -6.78 -6.67 19.25
CA VAL A 140 -5.37 -6.71 18.87
C VAL A 140 -4.99 -8.08 18.33
N GLY A 141 -4.54 -8.14 17.07
CA GLY A 141 -3.86 -9.31 16.52
C GLY A 141 -2.39 -9.30 16.93
N ASP A 142 -2.00 -10.26 17.77
CA ASP A 142 -0.67 -10.38 18.35
C ASP A 142 -0.36 -11.88 18.53
N CYS A 143 0.78 -12.35 18.04
CA CYS A 143 1.18 -13.75 18.16
C CYS A 143 2.66 -13.86 18.53
N ALA A 144 3.04 -15.01 19.08
CA ALA A 144 4.43 -15.42 19.32
C ALA A 144 5.26 -14.32 19.99
N ASN A 145 5.00 -14.07 21.28
CA ASN A 145 5.66 -13.04 22.07
C ASN A 145 7.17 -13.33 22.26
N GLU A 146 7.97 -13.04 21.23
CA GLU A 146 9.42 -13.29 21.19
C GLU A 146 10.13 -12.45 22.25
N SER A 147 9.70 -11.21 22.44
CA SER A 147 10.26 -10.26 23.38
C SER A 147 10.11 -10.72 24.85
N ALA A 148 9.05 -11.47 25.18
CA ALA A 148 8.88 -12.03 26.53
C ALA A 148 10.00 -13.00 26.94
N THR A 149 10.61 -13.72 26.00
CA THR A 149 11.75 -14.63 26.26
C THR A 149 12.96 -13.89 26.81
N TYR A 150 13.12 -12.63 26.39
CA TYR A 150 14.23 -11.76 26.77
C TYR A 150 13.93 -10.88 27.99
N CYS A 151 12.72 -10.99 28.55
CA CYS A 151 12.29 -10.25 29.72
C CYS A 151 11.74 -11.21 30.81
N PRO A 152 12.57 -12.08 31.42
CA PRO A 152 12.10 -13.02 32.44
C PRO A 152 11.49 -12.27 33.63
N ALA A 153 10.23 -12.58 33.94
CA ALA A 153 9.44 -11.86 34.93
C ALA A 153 9.92 -12.14 36.37
N LEU A 154 10.36 -11.08 37.07
CA LEU A 154 10.75 -11.12 38.49
C LEU A 154 9.86 -10.22 39.38
N ASP A 155 9.02 -9.36 38.80
CA ASP A 155 8.03 -8.53 39.52
C ASP A 155 6.75 -8.28 38.68
N GLU A 156 5.69 -7.77 39.32
CA GLU A 156 4.35 -7.57 38.72
C GLU A 156 4.36 -6.64 37.49
N CYS A 157 5.19 -5.59 37.51
CA CYS A 157 5.36 -4.69 36.36
C CYS A 157 5.94 -5.43 35.14
N ARG A 158 6.84 -6.39 35.35
CA ARG A 158 7.38 -7.25 34.28
C ARG A 158 6.37 -8.30 33.79
N GLN A 159 5.51 -8.83 34.65
CA GLN A 159 4.44 -9.73 34.22
C GLN A 159 3.47 -9.02 33.28
N ASN A 160 2.95 -7.85 33.67
CA ASN A 160 2.05 -7.08 32.81
C ASN A 160 2.75 -6.51 31.56
N GLY A 161 4.06 -6.29 31.63
CA GLY A 161 4.88 -5.85 30.49
C GLY A 161 5.05 -6.91 29.41
N THR A 162 4.80 -8.19 29.69
CA THR A 162 5.06 -9.34 28.80
C THR A 162 3.82 -10.18 28.49
N LEU A 163 2.64 -9.90 29.07
CA LEU A 163 1.41 -10.64 28.77
C LEU A 163 0.75 -10.10 27.50
N SER A 164 0.49 -10.98 26.51
CA SER A 164 -0.22 -10.56 25.28
C SER A 164 -1.65 -10.07 25.55
N ALA A 165 -2.32 -10.60 26.58
CA ALA A 165 -3.62 -10.09 27.03
C ALA A 165 -3.54 -8.62 27.50
N ALA A 166 -2.40 -8.23 28.11
CA ALA A 166 -2.20 -6.86 28.55
C ALA A 166 -2.02 -5.90 27.37
N THR A 167 -1.63 -6.37 26.17
CA THR A 167 -1.51 -5.55 24.97
C THR A 167 -2.84 -4.86 24.62
N ALA A 168 -3.94 -5.63 24.53
CA ALA A 168 -5.27 -5.08 24.23
C ALA A 168 -5.87 -4.32 25.44
N SER A 169 -5.71 -4.85 26.66
CA SER A 169 -6.30 -4.21 27.85
C SER A 169 -5.63 -2.90 28.24
N ARG A 170 -4.32 -2.75 28.00
CA ARG A 170 -3.56 -1.55 28.40
C ARG A 170 -4.02 -0.31 27.64
N ILE A 171 -4.21 -0.40 26.32
CA ILE A 171 -4.69 0.73 25.53
C ILE A 171 -6.09 1.16 25.97
N SER A 172 -7.00 0.21 26.21
CA SER A 172 -8.32 0.51 26.77
C SER A 172 -8.23 1.16 28.15
N HIS A 173 -7.35 0.66 29.02
CA HIS A 173 -7.15 1.20 30.35
C HIS A 173 -6.64 2.65 30.32
N LEU A 174 -5.60 2.93 29.54
CA LEU A 174 -4.95 4.25 29.50
C LEU A 174 -5.85 5.31 28.86
N PHE A 175 -6.61 4.97 27.83
CA PHE A 175 -7.56 5.90 27.20
C PHE A 175 -8.97 5.88 27.84
N GLY A 176 -9.19 5.04 28.83
CA GLY A 176 -10.48 4.93 29.53
C GLY A 176 -11.62 4.39 28.65
N LEU A 177 -11.32 3.54 27.67
CA LEU A 177 -12.29 2.93 26.77
C LEU A 177 -13.09 1.85 27.50
N ARG A 178 -14.39 1.77 27.23
CA ARG A 178 -15.33 0.86 27.92
C ARG A 178 -15.90 -0.25 27.03
N GLY A 179 -15.46 -0.36 25.79
CA GLY A 179 -15.77 -1.53 24.96
C GLY A 179 -14.99 -2.77 25.37
N GLY A 180 -15.23 -3.89 24.68
CA GLY A 180 -14.50 -5.13 24.92
C GLY A 180 -13.02 -4.98 24.55
N ALA A 181 -12.12 -5.67 25.26
CA ALA A 181 -10.69 -5.69 24.95
C ALA A 181 -10.22 -7.14 24.77
N CYS A 182 -9.73 -7.51 23.58
CA CYS A 182 -9.30 -8.87 23.29
C CYS A 182 -8.03 -8.91 22.43
N SER A 183 -7.13 -9.84 22.77
CA SER A 183 -6.00 -10.21 21.92
C SER A 183 -6.33 -11.50 21.15
N PHE A 184 -5.97 -11.55 19.88
CA PHE A 184 -6.20 -12.68 18.97
C PHE A 184 -4.86 -13.27 18.54
N ASP A 185 -4.65 -14.55 18.83
CA ASP A 185 -3.56 -15.35 18.28
C ASP A 185 -4.14 -16.46 17.40
N THR A 186 -4.08 -16.24 16.10
CA THR A 186 -4.33 -17.23 15.05
C THR A 186 -3.15 -17.28 14.07
N ALA A 187 -1.94 -17.02 14.59
CA ALA A 187 -0.73 -16.83 13.81
C ALA A 187 -0.88 -15.75 12.72
N CYS A 188 -0.56 -16.05 11.47
CA CYS A 188 -0.52 -15.09 10.36
C CYS A 188 -1.88 -14.42 10.06
N SER A 189 -3.00 -15.00 10.48
CA SER A 189 -4.34 -14.43 10.30
C SER A 189 -4.79 -13.52 11.45
N SER A 190 -4.04 -13.40 12.55
CA SER A 190 -4.47 -12.75 13.79
C SER A 190 -5.15 -11.40 13.62
N SER A 191 -4.51 -10.44 12.94
CA SER A 191 -5.06 -9.10 12.75
C SER A 191 -6.31 -9.08 11.86
N LEU A 192 -6.42 -9.97 10.88
CA LEU A 192 -7.60 -10.05 10.02
C LEU A 192 -8.76 -10.78 10.70
N VAL A 193 -8.48 -11.74 11.59
CA VAL A 193 -9.48 -12.33 12.49
C VAL A 193 -10.02 -11.29 13.48
N ALA A 194 -9.13 -10.46 14.05
CA ALA A 194 -9.51 -9.35 14.92
C ALA A 194 -10.43 -8.35 14.19
N LEU A 195 -10.09 -7.99 12.94
CA LEU A 195 -10.96 -7.17 12.08
C LEU A 195 -12.31 -7.85 11.82
N GLY A 196 -12.32 -9.13 11.48
CA GLY A 196 -13.55 -9.88 11.20
C GLY A 196 -14.47 -9.97 12.43
N HIS A 197 -13.90 -10.09 13.62
CA HIS A 197 -14.63 -10.03 14.88
C HIS A 197 -15.23 -8.64 15.12
N ALA A 198 -14.44 -7.59 14.96
CA ALA A 198 -14.88 -6.20 15.09
C ALA A 198 -16.02 -5.87 14.12
N HIS A 199 -15.87 -6.24 12.85
CA HIS A 199 -16.86 -6.11 11.79
C HIS A 199 -18.18 -6.79 12.17
N SER A 200 -18.12 -8.04 12.63
CA SER A 200 -19.31 -8.80 13.03
C SER A 200 -20.03 -8.17 14.22
N GLN A 201 -19.29 -7.69 15.22
CA GLN A 201 -19.86 -7.00 16.38
C GLN A 201 -20.54 -5.70 15.98
N LEU A 202 -19.88 -4.87 15.17
CA LEU A 202 -20.41 -3.57 14.75
C LEU A 202 -21.65 -3.71 13.85
N ARG A 203 -21.69 -4.72 12.96
CA ARG A 203 -22.88 -4.98 12.13
C ARG A 203 -24.12 -5.36 12.94
N LEU A 204 -23.93 -6.02 14.08
CA LEU A 204 -25.01 -6.43 14.99
C LEU A 204 -25.33 -5.39 16.07
N ALA A 205 -24.43 -4.43 16.31
CA ALA A 205 -24.63 -3.39 17.32
C ALA A 205 -25.78 -2.43 16.95
N PRO A 206 -26.57 -1.92 17.90
CA PRO A 206 -27.62 -0.96 17.61
C PRO A 206 -27.06 0.33 16.99
N VAL A 207 -27.81 0.94 16.08
CA VAL A 207 -27.53 2.30 15.58
C VAL A 207 -27.95 3.29 16.67
N PHE A 208 -27.02 4.14 17.11
CA PHE A 208 -27.33 5.18 18.09
C PHE A 208 -27.99 6.37 17.39
N GLN A 209 -29.06 6.92 17.97
CA GLN A 209 -29.79 8.05 17.38
C GLN A 209 -29.09 9.40 17.60
N ASP A 210 -28.29 9.55 18.65
CA ASP A 210 -27.51 10.75 18.90
C ASP A 210 -26.08 10.66 18.36
N ALA A 211 -25.64 11.73 17.69
CA ALA A 211 -24.31 11.82 17.05
C ALA A 211 -23.16 11.62 18.05
N GLN A 212 -23.31 12.10 19.30
CA GLN A 212 -22.29 11.94 20.33
C GLN A 212 -22.06 10.47 20.68
N SER A 213 -23.13 9.69 20.83
CA SER A 213 -23.07 8.25 21.03
C SER A 213 -22.51 7.49 19.83
N ARG A 214 -22.80 7.94 18.60
CA ARG A 214 -22.22 7.35 17.39
C ARG A 214 -20.71 7.58 17.33
N GLN A 215 -20.26 8.82 17.47
CA GLN A 215 -18.84 9.18 17.46
C GLN A 215 -18.07 8.47 18.60
N SER A 216 -18.69 8.31 19.77
CA SER A 216 -18.07 7.64 20.92
C SER A 216 -18.27 6.11 20.95
N SER A 217 -18.67 5.48 19.84
CA SER A 217 -18.82 4.02 19.73
C SER A 217 -18.09 3.49 18.50
N GLY A 218 -17.40 2.36 18.64
CA GLY A 218 -16.65 1.79 17.53
C GLY A 218 -15.73 0.65 17.96
N ALA A 219 -14.81 0.28 17.09
CA ALA A 219 -13.77 -0.68 17.39
C ALA A 219 -12.42 -0.20 16.85
N LEU A 220 -11.43 -0.17 17.73
CA LEU A 220 -10.03 -0.01 17.39
C LEU A 220 -9.44 -1.40 17.12
N VAL A 221 -9.03 -1.64 15.88
CA VAL A 221 -8.43 -2.92 15.47
C VAL A 221 -6.96 -2.69 15.17
N ILE A 222 -6.08 -3.45 15.83
CA ILE A 222 -4.64 -3.27 15.74
C ILE A 222 -3.98 -4.61 15.41
N GLY A 223 -2.97 -4.61 14.56
CA GLY A 223 -2.15 -5.77 14.26
C GLY A 223 -0.71 -5.40 14.51
N VAL A 224 -0.01 -6.16 15.37
CA VAL A 224 1.37 -5.86 15.75
C VAL A 224 2.25 -7.09 15.61
N ARG A 225 3.48 -6.87 15.13
CA ARG A 225 4.54 -7.86 15.12
C ARG A 225 5.88 -7.18 15.32
N VAL A 226 6.73 -7.75 16.18
CA VAL A 226 8.12 -7.32 16.39
C VAL A 226 9.03 -8.54 16.27
N LEU A 227 10.16 -8.38 15.57
CA LEU A 227 11.19 -9.40 15.42
C LEU A 227 12.30 -9.12 16.43
N PHE A 228 12.26 -9.81 17.57
CA PHE A 228 13.10 -9.42 18.71
C PHE A 228 14.46 -10.12 18.73
N GLY A 229 14.50 -11.41 18.37
CA GLY A 229 15.70 -12.23 18.50
C GLY A 229 15.89 -13.23 17.35
N PRO A 230 17.08 -13.83 17.25
CA PRO A 230 17.43 -14.79 16.21
C PRO A 230 16.65 -16.11 16.30
N GLU A 231 16.08 -16.46 17.46
CA GLU A 231 15.41 -17.76 17.70
C GLU A 231 14.25 -17.98 16.72
N GLY A 232 13.47 -16.94 16.44
CA GLY A 232 12.37 -17.02 15.47
C GLY A 232 12.90 -17.34 14.07
N PHE A 233 14.05 -16.77 13.68
CA PHE A 233 14.68 -17.05 12.39
C PHE A 233 15.25 -18.47 12.32
N VAL A 234 15.85 -18.96 13.41
CA VAL A 234 16.38 -20.32 13.51
C VAL A 234 15.25 -21.34 13.45
N GLY A 235 14.20 -21.15 14.25
CA GLY A 235 13.06 -22.06 14.32
C GLY A 235 12.27 -22.14 13.02
N LEU A 236 11.94 -21.00 12.42
CA LEU A 236 11.24 -20.94 11.13
C LEU A 236 12.12 -21.44 9.97
N GLY A 237 13.43 -21.17 10.04
CA GLY A 237 14.42 -21.71 9.10
C GLY A 237 14.49 -23.24 9.18
N ALA A 238 14.51 -23.81 10.39
CA ALA A 238 14.47 -25.25 10.62
C ALA A 238 13.18 -25.91 10.09
N ALA A 239 12.06 -25.17 10.13
CA ALA A 239 10.78 -25.62 9.57
C ALA A 239 10.68 -25.45 8.04
N GLY A 240 11.68 -24.86 7.38
CA GLY A 240 11.68 -24.62 5.94
C GLY A 240 10.74 -23.52 5.49
N PHE A 241 10.37 -22.58 6.37
CA PHE A 241 9.41 -21.51 6.07
C PHE A 241 10.05 -20.26 5.46
N LEU A 242 11.34 -20.04 5.70
CA LEU A 242 12.04 -18.81 5.33
C LEU A 242 12.66 -18.87 3.95
N SER A 243 12.52 -17.77 3.22
CA SER A 243 13.28 -17.51 1.99
C SER A 243 14.76 -17.30 2.31
N LEU A 244 15.65 -17.93 1.53
CA LEU A 244 17.11 -17.74 1.63
C LEU A 244 17.53 -16.28 1.42
N HIS A 245 16.74 -15.49 0.69
CA HIS A 245 17.02 -14.08 0.43
C HIS A 245 16.30 -13.13 1.39
N GLY A 246 15.53 -13.66 2.35
CA GLY A 246 14.75 -12.88 3.31
C GLY A 246 13.69 -11.97 2.67
N ARG A 247 13.18 -12.36 1.49
CA ARG A 247 12.15 -11.65 0.71
C ARG A 247 11.01 -12.59 0.35
N CYS A 248 9.83 -12.03 0.13
CA CYS A 248 8.67 -12.76 -0.38
C CYS A 248 8.64 -12.62 -1.90
N PHE A 249 8.98 -13.68 -2.63
CA PHE A 249 8.90 -13.73 -4.10
C PHE A 249 7.50 -14.13 -4.55
N THR A 250 6.50 -13.39 -4.09
CA THR A 250 5.10 -13.73 -4.30
C THR A 250 4.79 -13.84 -5.80
N PHE A 251 4.21 -14.98 -6.19
CA PHE A 251 3.87 -15.38 -7.56
C PHE A 251 5.06 -15.65 -8.49
N ASP A 252 6.31 -15.38 -8.09
CA ASP A 252 7.48 -15.61 -8.93
C ASP A 252 7.88 -17.09 -8.96
N SER A 253 8.44 -17.52 -10.08
CA SER A 253 9.09 -18.81 -10.26
C SER A 253 10.14 -19.17 -9.20
N SER A 254 10.76 -18.18 -8.55
CA SER A 254 11.75 -18.36 -7.48
C SER A 254 11.14 -18.35 -6.07
N ALA A 255 9.81 -18.43 -5.94
CA ALA A 255 9.10 -18.59 -4.67
C ALA A 255 9.59 -19.82 -3.88
N GLN A 256 10.19 -19.59 -2.72
CA GLN A 256 10.83 -20.64 -1.90
C GLN A 256 10.64 -20.46 -0.38
N GLY A 257 9.70 -19.61 0.04
CA GLY A 257 9.51 -19.23 1.44
C GLY A 257 9.28 -17.72 1.58
N PHE A 258 8.99 -17.27 2.79
CA PHE A 258 8.76 -15.85 3.05
C PHE A 258 9.96 -15.16 3.68
N GLY A 259 10.11 -13.86 3.42
CA GLY A 259 10.93 -12.96 4.22
C GLY A 259 10.15 -12.48 5.43
N ARG A 260 10.76 -12.45 6.62
CA ARG A 260 10.07 -11.93 7.81
C ARG A 260 9.95 -10.41 7.75
N GLY A 261 8.92 -9.88 8.40
CA GLY A 261 8.76 -8.44 8.63
C GLY A 261 8.23 -8.17 10.04
N GLU A 262 8.42 -6.94 10.51
CA GLU A 262 7.74 -6.38 11.68
C GLU A 262 6.88 -5.18 11.27
N GLY A 263 6.06 -4.70 12.20
CA GLY A 263 5.23 -3.53 12.00
C GLY A 263 4.00 -3.52 12.88
N CYS A 264 3.35 -2.37 12.94
CA CYS A 264 2.07 -2.17 13.59
C CYS A 264 1.14 -1.40 12.64
N CYS A 265 -0.08 -1.89 12.44
CA CYS A 265 -1.13 -1.17 11.73
C CYS A 265 -2.38 -1.09 12.61
N SER A 266 -3.09 0.04 12.56
CA SER A 266 -4.33 0.26 13.30
C SER A 266 -5.39 0.87 12.40
N VAL A 267 -6.63 0.42 12.55
CA VAL A 267 -7.81 1.05 11.96
C VAL A 267 -8.88 1.30 13.02
N PHE A 268 -9.57 2.44 12.91
CA PHE A 268 -10.80 2.67 13.67
C PHE A 268 -12.01 2.35 12.80
N LEU A 269 -12.87 1.49 13.32
CA LEU A 269 -14.09 1.05 12.67
C LEU A 269 -15.31 1.63 13.38
N ALA A 270 -16.23 2.19 12.60
CA ALA A 270 -17.53 2.63 13.08
C ALA A 270 -18.63 2.03 12.21
N ARG A 271 -19.80 1.81 12.80
CA ARG A 271 -20.97 1.37 12.03
C ARG A 271 -21.44 2.52 11.15
N ASP A 272 -21.65 2.24 9.88
CA ASP A 272 -22.24 3.18 8.92
C ASP A 272 -23.73 3.41 9.25
N ASP A 273 -24.17 4.66 9.18
CA ASP A 273 -25.59 5.03 9.25
C ASP A 273 -25.99 5.71 7.93
N PRO A 274 -26.73 5.01 7.05
CA PRO A 274 -27.16 5.57 5.76
C PRO A 274 -28.07 6.81 5.91
N GLU A 275 -28.69 7.01 7.08
CA GLU A 275 -29.54 8.18 7.35
C GLU A 275 -28.74 9.44 7.74
N ASP A 276 -27.47 9.30 8.11
CA ASP A 276 -26.67 10.42 8.60
C ASP A 276 -26.25 11.40 7.50
N GLY A 277 -26.39 11.02 6.22
CA GLY A 277 -26.11 11.92 5.09
C GLY A 277 -24.71 12.53 5.11
N GLU A 278 -23.77 11.96 5.86
CA GLU A 278 -22.41 12.49 5.94
C GLU A 278 -21.72 12.32 4.60
N ASP A 279 -20.99 13.36 4.21
CA ASP A 279 -20.19 13.39 3.00
C ASP A 279 -19.32 12.13 2.93
N LEU A 280 -19.52 11.34 1.88
CA LEU A 280 -18.66 10.21 1.51
C LEU A 280 -17.17 10.60 1.44
N GLU A 281 -16.86 11.90 1.40
CA GLU A 281 -15.52 12.49 1.47
C GLU A 281 -14.73 12.14 2.75
N LEU A 282 -15.38 11.78 3.87
CA LEU A 282 -14.68 11.45 5.13
C LEU A 282 -14.38 9.96 5.30
N HIS A 283 -14.86 9.09 4.41
CA HIS A 283 -14.73 7.63 4.55
C HIS A 283 -13.53 7.09 3.77
N LEU A 284 -12.61 6.38 4.43
CA LEU A 284 -11.45 5.79 3.75
C LEU A 284 -11.86 4.59 2.89
N ALA A 285 -12.69 3.73 3.46
CA ALA A 285 -13.26 2.52 2.87
C ALA A 285 -14.39 1.99 3.77
N SER A 286 -15.08 0.95 3.30
CA SER A 286 -16.08 0.21 4.06
C SER A 286 -15.74 -1.26 4.04
N VAL A 287 -15.69 -1.90 5.20
CA VAL A 287 -15.72 -3.36 5.32
C VAL A 287 -17.15 -3.81 5.04
N SER A 288 -17.33 -4.50 3.91
CA SER A 288 -18.63 -4.98 3.44
C SER A 288 -18.88 -6.44 3.84
N GLY A 289 -17.82 -7.25 3.85
CA GLY A 289 -17.87 -8.66 4.22
C GLY A 289 -16.65 -9.09 5.01
N SER A 290 -16.83 -10.04 5.91
CA SER A 290 -15.72 -10.78 6.50
C SER A 290 -16.08 -12.24 6.72
N SER A 291 -15.07 -13.10 6.74
CA SER A 291 -15.23 -14.52 7.09
C SER A 291 -13.98 -15.06 7.77
N VAL A 292 -14.20 -16.00 8.69
CA VAL A 292 -13.14 -16.79 9.32
C VAL A 292 -13.57 -18.26 9.29
N ASN A 293 -12.67 -19.16 8.89
CA ASN A 293 -12.90 -20.60 8.96
C ASN A 293 -11.62 -21.38 9.30
N GLN A 294 -11.70 -22.71 9.21
CA GLN A 294 -10.59 -23.62 9.49
C GLN A 294 -10.41 -24.62 8.36
N ASP A 295 -9.15 -24.96 8.06
CA ASP A 295 -8.75 -26.01 7.13
C ASP A 295 -9.24 -27.40 7.58
N GLY A 296 -9.31 -27.62 8.90
CA GLY A 296 -9.68 -28.91 9.47
C GLY A 296 -8.60 -29.96 9.20
N ARG A 297 -8.99 -31.16 8.74
CA ARG A 297 -8.04 -32.22 8.39
C ARG A 297 -7.54 -32.02 6.95
N SER A 298 -6.39 -31.38 6.80
CA SER A 298 -5.64 -31.26 5.54
C SER A 298 -4.44 -32.23 5.49
N ALA A 299 -3.56 -32.07 4.50
CA ALA A 299 -2.40 -32.95 4.28
C ALA A 299 -1.39 -32.94 5.44
N SER A 300 -1.24 -31.80 6.12
CA SER A 300 -0.49 -31.64 7.37
C SER A 300 -1.03 -30.43 8.13
N LEU A 301 -0.69 -30.27 9.41
CA LEU A 301 -1.13 -29.10 10.20
C LEU A 301 -0.78 -27.76 9.54
N THR A 302 0.32 -27.72 8.79
CA THR A 302 0.89 -26.51 8.17
C THR A 302 0.60 -26.39 6.68
N ALA A 303 -0.03 -27.39 6.07
CA ALA A 303 -0.36 -27.38 4.65
C ALA A 303 -1.67 -26.64 4.42
N PRO A 304 -1.68 -25.62 3.53
CA PRO A 304 -2.90 -24.86 3.23
C PRO A 304 -3.93 -25.74 2.51
N HIS A 305 -5.22 -25.41 2.68
CA HIS A 305 -6.32 -26.16 2.07
C HIS A 305 -7.19 -25.31 1.15
N GLY A 306 -7.01 -25.48 -0.18
CA GLY A 306 -7.72 -24.73 -1.22
C GLY A 306 -9.25 -24.70 -1.07
N PRO A 307 -9.95 -25.83 -0.84
CA PRO A 307 -11.40 -25.82 -0.62
C PRO A 307 -11.85 -24.98 0.59
N SER A 308 -11.06 -24.96 1.67
CA SER A 308 -11.35 -24.12 2.84
C SER A 308 -11.14 -22.65 2.53
N GLN A 309 -10.11 -22.29 1.79
CA GLN A 309 -9.90 -20.92 1.29
C GLN A 309 -11.07 -20.47 0.38
N GLN A 310 -11.51 -21.32 -0.56
CA GLN A 310 -12.68 -21.03 -1.39
C GLN A 310 -13.95 -20.80 -0.56
N SER A 311 -14.18 -21.63 0.47
CA SER A 311 -15.32 -21.50 1.37
C SER A 311 -15.28 -20.18 2.16
N CYS A 312 -14.09 -19.78 2.63
CA CYS A 312 -13.87 -18.51 3.32
C CYS A 312 -14.17 -17.31 2.40
N ILE A 313 -13.63 -17.33 1.18
CA ILE A 313 -13.87 -16.29 0.16
C ILE A 313 -15.37 -16.19 -0.18
N ARG A 314 -16.04 -17.31 -0.49
CA ARG A 314 -17.49 -17.31 -0.81
C ARG A 314 -18.34 -16.80 0.35
N SER A 315 -17.96 -17.10 1.59
CA SER A 315 -18.69 -16.68 2.78
C SER A 315 -18.58 -15.17 3.00
N SER A 316 -17.39 -14.61 2.82
CA SER A 316 -17.17 -13.15 2.93
C SER A 316 -17.90 -12.39 1.82
N LEU A 317 -17.81 -12.85 0.56
CA LEU A 317 -18.53 -12.23 -0.56
C LEU A 317 -20.05 -12.30 -0.40
N ARG A 318 -20.57 -13.41 0.13
CA ARG A 318 -22.00 -13.53 0.47
C ARG A 318 -22.40 -12.54 1.55
N MET A 319 -21.57 -12.34 2.57
CA MET A 319 -21.81 -11.32 3.60
C MET A 319 -21.81 -9.91 3.03
N ALA A 320 -20.87 -9.64 2.10
CA ALA A 320 -20.76 -8.36 1.38
C ALA A 320 -21.89 -8.11 0.37
N ASN A 321 -22.65 -9.15 0.00
CA ASN A 321 -23.59 -9.10 -1.11
C ASN A 321 -22.92 -8.63 -2.43
N VAL A 322 -21.68 -9.09 -2.66
CA VAL A 322 -20.88 -8.77 -3.85
C VAL A 322 -20.71 -10.04 -4.68
N SER A 323 -20.97 -9.96 -5.99
CA SER A 323 -20.72 -11.09 -6.88
C SER A 323 -19.22 -11.26 -7.15
N PRO A 324 -18.71 -12.50 -7.27
CA PRO A 324 -17.28 -12.76 -7.41
C PRO A 324 -16.59 -12.02 -8.58
N ASP A 325 -17.32 -11.78 -9.68
CA ASP A 325 -16.83 -11.08 -10.87
C ASP A 325 -16.65 -9.56 -10.67
N LYS A 326 -17.15 -8.99 -9.55
CA LYS A 326 -17.08 -7.56 -9.23
C LYS A 326 -15.92 -7.20 -8.32
N VAL A 327 -15.15 -8.17 -7.87
CA VAL A 327 -13.90 -7.94 -7.11
C VAL A 327 -12.80 -7.58 -8.10
N ALA A 328 -12.31 -6.35 -8.04
CA ALA A 328 -11.26 -5.82 -8.92
C ALA A 328 -9.87 -6.28 -8.48
N VAL A 329 -9.65 -6.38 -7.17
CA VAL A 329 -8.33 -6.66 -6.58
C VAL A 329 -8.39 -7.75 -5.52
N ALA A 330 -7.44 -8.69 -5.58
CA ALA A 330 -7.16 -9.67 -4.55
C ALA A 330 -5.80 -9.39 -3.92
N GLU A 331 -5.81 -8.80 -2.72
CA GLU A 331 -4.66 -8.78 -1.82
C GLU A 331 -4.55 -10.15 -1.16
N CYS A 332 -3.64 -10.94 -1.71
CA CYS A 332 -3.43 -12.33 -1.38
C CYS A 332 -2.61 -12.47 -0.08
N HIS A 333 -2.81 -13.60 0.59
CA HIS A 333 -1.90 -14.03 1.64
C HIS A 333 -0.48 -14.15 1.09
N GLY A 334 -0.28 -14.71 -0.10
CA GLY A 334 0.85 -14.44 -0.99
C GLY A 334 2.22 -14.44 -0.31
N THR A 335 2.57 -15.53 0.38
CA THR A 335 3.83 -15.63 1.13
C THR A 335 5.05 -15.89 0.25
N GLY A 336 4.89 -16.13 -1.05
CA GLY A 336 6.02 -16.47 -1.92
C GLY A 336 6.51 -17.89 -1.67
N THR A 337 5.58 -18.80 -1.37
CA THR A 337 5.90 -20.22 -1.18
C THR A 337 5.56 -21.01 -2.45
N SER A 338 6.40 -21.97 -2.80
CA SER A 338 6.22 -22.81 -3.99
C SER A 338 4.88 -23.57 -4.01
N LEU A 339 4.36 -23.92 -2.83
CA LEU A 339 3.08 -24.63 -2.66
C LEU A 339 1.89 -23.69 -2.39
N GLY A 340 2.07 -22.66 -1.56
CA GLY A 340 0.97 -21.83 -1.08
C GLY A 340 0.43 -20.91 -2.17
N ASP A 341 1.29 -20.27 -2.96
CA ASP A 341 0.87 -19.34 -4.01
C ASP A 341 -0.03 -20.04 -5.06
N PRO A 342 0.33 -21.24 -5.61
CA PRO A 342 -0.57 -21.99 -6.49
C PRO A 342 -1.92 -22.36 -5.87
N ILE A 343 -1.93 -22.75 -4.59
CA ILE A 343 -3.17 -23.14 -3.89
C ILE A 343 -4.09 -21.93 -3.73
N GLU A 344 -3.55 -20.78 -3.37
CA GLU A 344 -4.31 -19.55 -3.21
C GLU A 344 -4.88 -19.04 -4.55
N VAL A 345 -4.06 -19.01 -5.61
CA VAL A 345 -4.52 -18.64 -6.96
C VAL A 345 -5.60 -19.61 -7.43
N GLY A 346 -5.43 -20.91 -7.22
CA GLY A 346 -6.44 -21.92 -7.54
C GLY A 346 -7.73 -21.76 -6.73
N ALA A 347 -7.65 -21.34 -5.47
CA ALA A 347 -8.82 -21.04 -4.65
C ALA A 347 -9.58 -19.81 -5.17
N LEU A 348 -8.87 -18.72 -5.52
CA LEU A 348 -9.47 -17.55 -6.15
C LEU A 348 -10.13 -17.89 -7.48
N ARG A 349 -9.45 -18.65 -8.34
CA ARG A 349 -10.01 -19.18 -9.59
C ARG A 349 -11.29 -19.97 -9.35
N GLY A 350 -11.28 -20.91 -8.39
CA GLY A 350 -12.45 -21.72 -8.04
C GLY A 350 -13.68 -20.92 -7.57
N VAL A 351 -13.51 -19.64 -7.20
CA VAL A 351 -14.61 -18.74 -6.80
C VAL A 351 -14.92 -17.70 -7.87
N MET A 352 -13.92 -17.21 -8.60
CA MET A 352 -13.98 -16.03 -9.46
C MET A 352 -13.71 -16.33 -10.95
N TYR A 353 -13.75 -17.59 -11.39
CA TYR A 353 -13.42 -17.95 -12.79
C TYR A 353 -14.29 -17.26 -13.84
N ASP A 354 -15.59 -17.08 -13.57
CA ASP A 354 -16.55 -16.49 -14.51
C ASP A 354 -16.49 -14.96 -14.47
N ARG A 355 -15.39 -14.40 -14.98
CA ARG A 355 -15.16 -12.96 -14.99
C ARG A 355 -14.67 -12.47 -16.34
N ARG A 356 -15.14 -11.29 -16.76
CA ARG A 356 -14.74 -10.62 -18.01
C ARG A 356 -13.54 -9.71 -17.83
N GLN A 357 -13.52 -8.97 -16.72
CA GLN A 357 -12.41 -8.08 -16.37
C GLN A 357 -11.36 -8.88 -15.62
N PRO A 358 -10.05 -8.66 -15.87
CA PRO A 358 -9.00 -9.32 -15.11
C PRO A 358 -9.11 -9.06 -13.60
N LEU A 359 -8.63 -10.02 -12.79
CA LEU A 359 -8.43 -9.82 -11.36
C LEU A 359 -7.00 -9.33 -11.13
N LEU A 360 -6.83 -8.16 -10.52
CA LEU A 360 -5.50 -7.73 -10.07
C LEU A 360 -5.07 -8.56 -8.85
N MET A 361 -3.92 -9.20 -8.96
CA MET A 361 -3.32 -10.03 -7.91
C MET A 361 -2.16 -9.26 -7.26
N THR A 362 -2.21 -9.07 -5.94
CA THR A 362 -1.19 -8.34 -5.20
C THR A 362 -0.87 -9.01 -3.87
N SER A 363 0.34 -8.78 -3.33
CA SER A 363 0.60 -8.92 -1.90
C SER A 363 1.57 -7.86 -1.38
N SER A 364 1.19 -7.18 -0.29
CA SER A 364 2.01 -6.28 0.52
C SER A 364 3.27 -6.95 1.08
N LYS A 365 3.28 -8.28 1.20
CA LYS A 365 4.44 -9.03 1.72
C LYS A 365 5.68 -8.93 0.84
N SER A 366 5.49 -8.66 -0.46
CA SER A 366 6.60 -8.37 -1.35
C SER A 366 7.32 -7.09 -0.89
N ASN A 367 6.59 -6.04 -0.52
CA ASN A 367 7.15 -4.75 -0.10
C ASN A 367 7.68 -4.72 1.34
N VAL A 368 6.91 -5.22 2.32
CA VAL A 368 7.21 -5.04 3.75
C VAL A 368 7.45 -6.36 4.50
N GLY A 369 7.69 -7.44 3.77
CA GLY A 369 7.87 -8.77 4.33
C GLY A 369 6.60 -9.34 4.96
N HIS A 370 6.69 -10.59 5.42
CA HIS A 370 5.61 -11.23 6.14
C HIS A 370 5.62 -10.81 7.61
N ALA A 371 4.79 -9.82 7.94
CA ALA A 371 4.62 -9.33 9.32
C ALA A 371 3.74 -10.23 10.23
N GLU A 372 3.70 -11.54 9.97
CA GLU A 372 3.02 -12.55 10.79
C GLU A 372 1.65 -12.09 11.32
N SER A 373 1.48 -11.87 12.64
CA SER A 373 0.22 -11.40 13.25
C SER A 373 -0.31 -10.08 12.68
N ALA A 374 0.55 -9.15 12.25
CA ALA A 374 0.18 -7.88 11.65
C ALA A 374 -0.10 -7.97 10.14
N ALA A 375 0.23 -9.07 9.48
CA ALA A 375 0.22 -9.17 8.03
C ALA A 375 -1.15 -8.90 7.39
N GLY A 376 -2.24 -9.30 8.06
CA GLY A 376 -3.60 -9.04 7.60
C GLY A 376 -3.93 -7.54 7.51
N LEU A 377 -3.59 -6.78 8.55
CA LEU A 377 -3.82 -5.32 8.55
C LEU A 377 -2.81 -4.55 7.68
N ASN A 378 -1.59 -5.05 7.47
CA ASN A 378 -0.67 -4.43 6.50
C ASN A 378 -1.21 -4.52 5.06
N GLY A 379 -1.82 -5.67 4.72
CA GLY A 379 -2.52 -5.86 3.44
C GLY A 379 -3.79 -5.01 3.35
N LEU A 380 -4.58 -4.94 4.43
CA LEU A 380 -5.75 -4.06 4.47
C LEU A 380 -5.39 -2.58 4.30
N ALA A 381 -4.31 -2.12 4.95
CA ALA A 381 -3.80 -0.77 4.79
C ALA A 381 -3.44 -0.47 3.32
N LYS A 382 -2.77 -1.42 2.64
CA LYS A 382 -2.49 -1.33 1.19
C LYS A 382 -3.78 -1.20 0.39
N CYS A 383 -4.80 -2.01 0.67
CA CYS A 383 -6.07 -1.96 -0.04
C CYS A 383 -6.85 -0.67 0.19
N VAL A 384 -6.88 -0.16 1.42
CA VAL A 384 -7.50 1.14 1.74
C VAL A 384 -6.82 2.24 0.95
N LEU A 385 -5.47 2.27 0.92
CA LEU A 385 -4.73 3.24 0.13
C LEU A 385 -4.98 3.12 -1.38
N MET A 386 -5.07 1.90 -1.92
CA MET A 386 -5.42 1.66 -3.32
C MET A 386 -6.83 2.16 -3.66
N LEU A 387 -7.82 1.96 -2.79
CA LEU A 387 -9.18 2.50 -2.96
C LEU A 387 -9.17 4.03 -3.00
N MET A 388 -8.49 4.64 -2.03
CA MET A 388 -8.46 6.09 -1.87
C MET A 388 -7.74 6.80 -3.03
N THR A 389 -6.73 6.15 -3.61
CA THR A 389 -5.95 6.68 -4.73
C THR A 389 -6.46 6.23 -6.09
N SER A 390 -7.35 5.23 -6.13
CA SER A 390 -7.79 4.57 -7.37
C SER A 390 -6.61 4.15 -8.24
N ALA A 391 -5.59 3.57 -7.60
CA ALA A 391 -4.38 3.09 -8.25
C ALA A 391 -3.94 1.75 -7.64
N SER A 392 -3.28 0.92 -8.44
CA SER A 392 -2.65 -0.31 -8.01
C SER A 392 -1.20 -0.12 -7.65
N ALA A 393 -0.72 -0.84 -6.63
CA ALA A 393 0.69 -0.90 -6.31
C ALA A 393 1.33 -2.21 -6.82
N PRO A 394 2.55 -2.17 -7.36
CA PRO A 394 3.22 -3.32 -7.96
C PRO A 394 3.53 -4.45 -6.98
N ASN A 395 3.70 -5.66 -7.52
CA ASN A 395 4.34 -6.78 -6.81
C ASN A 395 5.85 -6.69 -7.03
N VAL A 396 6.59 -6.37 -5.97
CA VAL A 396 8.05 -6.35 -6.06
C VAL A 396 8.61 -7.77 -6.11
N HIS A 397 9.75 -7.93 -6.79
CA HIS A 397 10.43 -9.21 -7.04
C HIS A 397 9.79 -10.17 -8.05
N LEU A 398 8.65 -9.81 -8.64
CA LEU A 398 8.06 -10.61 -9.72
C LEU A 398 8.78 -10.32 -11.05
N ARG A 399 9.49 -11.33 -11.56
CA ARG A 399 10.20 -11.30 -12.85
C ARG A 399 9.64 -12.34 -13.83
N SER A 400 9.29 -13.51 -13.33
CA SER A 400 8.71 -14.60 -14.11
C SER A 400 7.66 -15.30 -13.29
N LEU A 401 6.44 -15.42 -13.82
CA LEU A 401 5.37 -16.10 -13.11
C LEU A 401 5.73 -17.57 -12.81
N ASN A 402 5.35 -18.03 -11.63
CA ASN A 402 5.50 -19.41 -11.22
C ASN A 402 4.64 -20.30 -12.15
N PRO A 403 5.24 -21.30 -12.83
CA PRO A 403 4.54 -22.13 -13.81
C PRO A 403 3.46 -23.02 -13.19
N ASN A 404 3.43 -23.17 -11.86
CA ASN A 404 2.41 -23.92 -11.14
C ASN A 404 1.13 -23.12 -10.87
N LEU A 405 1.11 -21.81 -11.15
CA LEU A 405 -0.09 -20.99 -11.03
C LEU A 405 -1.08 -21.36 -12.15
N ASP A 406 -2.25 -21.89 -11.80
CA ASP A 406 -3.33 -22.16 -12.77
C ASP A 406 -4.07 -20.86 -13.12
N THR A 407 -3.53 -20.11 -14.09
CA THR A 407 -4.16 -18.91 -14.65
C THR A 407 -4.96 -19.20 -15.93
N ASN A 408 -5.06 -20.47 -16.35
CA ASN A 408 -5.69 -20.81 -17.62
C ASN A 408 -7.21 -20.55 -17.58
N GLY A 409 -7.70 -19.73 -18.52
CA GLY A 409 -9.09 -19.29 -18.55
C GLY A 409 -9.52 -18.46 -17.34
N PHE A 410 -8.56 -17.91 -16.58
CA PHE A 410 -8.81 -17.05 -15.42
C PHE A 410 -8.00 -15.76 -15.61
N PRO A 411 -8.61 -14.69 -16.16
CA PRO A 411 -7.87 -13.48 -16.48
C PRO A 411 -7.38 -12.82 -15.19
N CYS A 412 -6.06 -12.72 -15.04
CA CYS A 412 -5.38 -12.13 -13.89
C CYS A 412 -4.32 -11.14 -14.37
N LEU A 413 -4.14 -10.06 -13.60
CA LEU A 413 -3.05 -9.09 -13.77
C LEU A 413 -2.10 -9.19 -12.57
N TYR A 414 -0.81 -9.08 -12.86
CA TYR A 414 0.25 -9.10 -11.86
C TYR A 414 1.16 -7.90 -12.15
N GLU A 415 0.75 -6.72 -11.73
CA GLU A 415 1.42 -5.49 -12.12
C GLU A 415 2.82 -5.38 -11.53
N SER A 416 3.76 -4.94 -12.37
CA SER A 416 5.15 -4.60 -11.99
C SER A 416 5.36 -3.11 -11.79
N GLU A 417 4.37 -2.28 -12.12
CA GLU A 417 4.37 -0.84 -11.90
C GLU A 417 3.05 -0.36 -11.27
N CYS A 418 3.01 0.93 -10.89
CA CYS A 418 1.78 1.53 -10.41
C CYS A 418 0.88 1.88 -11.60
N VAL A 419 -0.38 1.45 -11.55
CA VAL A 419 -1.33 1.61 -12.67
C VAL A 419 -2.61 2.25 -12.15
N ASP A 420 -3.19 3.16 -12.94
CA ASP A 420 -4.51 3.73 -12.65
C ASP A 420 -5.57 2.64 -12.72
N ALA A 421 -6.52 2.66 -11.79
CA ALA A 421 -7.52 1.62 -11.70
C ALA A 421 -8.70 1.82 -12.69
N ASP A 422 -8.67 2.89 -13.49
CA ASP A 422 -9.66 3.32 -14.50
C ASP A 422 -11.11 3.46 -13.97
N GLN A 423 -11.28 3.38 -12.64
CA GLN A 423 -12.54 3.49 -11.92
C GLN A 423 -12.31 4.21 -10.60
N ASN A 424 -13.25 5.08 -10.22
CA ASN A 424 -13.19 5.84 -8.97
C ASN A 424 -13.87 5.13 -7.79
N SER A 425 -14.38 3.91 -7.96
CA SER A 425 -14.91 3.07 -6.88
C SER A 425 -14.67 1.61 -7.19
N GLN A 426 -14.39 0.78 -6.20
CA GLN A 426 -14.03 -0.62 -6.42
C GLN A 426 -14.38 -1.52 -5.23
N ASN A 427 -14.52 -2.82 -5.52
CA ASN A 427 -14.46 -3.86 -4.50
C ASN A 427 -13.07 -4.51 -4.52
N ILE A 428 -12.43 -4.53 -3.36
CA ILE A 428 -11.15 -5.20 -3.13
C ILE A 428 -11.38 -6.25 -2.05
N GLY A 429 -10.59 -7.31 -2.00
CA GLY A 429 -10.47 -7.91 -0.69
C GLY A 429 -9.15 -8.57 -0.38
N VAL A 430 -9.03 -8.83 0.91
CA VAL A 430 -7.80 -9.15 1.62
C VAL A 430 -7.91 -10.55 2.21
N SER A 431 -6.95 -11.40 1.91
CA SER A 431 -6.85 -12.76 2.46
C SER A 431 -5.67 -12.86 3.44
N SER A 432 -5.86 -13.56 4.55
CA SER A 432 -4.76 -13.97 5.42
C SER A 432 -5.00 -15.35 6.02
N PHE A 433 -4.03 -16.24 5.86
CA PHE A 433 -4.14 -17.64 6.26
C PHE A 433 -3.09 -17.96 7.33
N GLY A 434 -3.53 -18.30 8.53
CA GLY A 434 -2.67 -18.73 9.62
C GLY A 434 -2.09 -20.12 9.33
N PHE A 435 -0.80 -20.34 9.65
CA PHE A 435 -0.15 -21.62 9.38
C PHE A 435 -0.87 -22.81 10.03
N GLY A 436 -1.61 -22.60 11.13
CA GLY A 436 -2.41 -23.65 11.79
C GLY A 436 -3.75 -23.96 11.09
N GLY A 437 -4.02 -23.37 9.93
CA GLY A 437 -5.22 -23.59 9.13
C GLY A 437 -6.39 -22.63 9.41
N THR A 438 -6.21 -21.62 10.26
CA THR A 438 -7.25 -20.59 10.47
C THR A 438 -7.18 -19.58 9.33
N ASN A 439 -8.22 -19.53 8.51
CA ASN A 439 -8.28 -18.61 7.37
C ASN A 439 -9.14 -17.40 7.71
N ALA A 440 -8.74 -16.22 7.26
CA ALA A 440 -9.53 -15.00 7.34
C ALA A 440 -9.61 -14.31 5.97
N ARG A 441 -10.78 -13.72 5.70
CA ARG A 441 -11.07 -12.90 4.51
C ARG A 441 -11.82 -11.64 4.95
N ALA A 442 -11.50 -10.51 4.33
CA ALA A 442 -12.30 -9.31 4.37
C ALA A 442 -12.50 -8.77 2.95
N ASP A 443 -13.72 -8.32 2.64
CA ASP A 443 -14.05 -7.64 1.40
C ASP A 443 -14.40 -6.18 1.71
N LEU A 444 -13.73 -5.29 0.99
CA LEU A 444 -13.81 -3.84 1.13
C LEU A 444 -14.48 -3.25 -0.10
N TRP A 445 -15.32 -2.25 0.13
CA TRP A 445 -15.72 -1.31 -0.90
C TRP A 445 -15.13 0.06 -0.57
N GLY A 446 -14.79 0.84 -1.57
CA GLY A 446 -14.38 2.21 -1.37
C GLY A 446 -14.40 2.98 -2.67
N HIS A 447 -14.17 4.28 -2.55
CA HIS A 447 -14.11 5.19 -3.68
C HIS A 447 -12.92 6.14 -3.53
N CYS A 448 -12.54 6.76 -4.64
CA CYS A 448 -11.49 7.75 -4.67
C CYS A 448 -11.89 8.95 -3.82
N VAL A 449 -11.23 9.10 -2.68
CA VAL A 449 -11.38 10.29 -1.87
C VAL A 449 -10.48 11.37 -2.46
N ARG A 450 -11.05 12.19 -3.36
CA ARG A 450 -10.36 13.37 -3.91
C ARG A 450 -9.78 14.18 -2.74
N PHE A 451 -8.48 14.46 -2.78
CA PHE A 451 -7.74 15.29 -1.83
C PHE A 451 -7.36 14.71 -0.45
N TYR A 452 -7.56 13.42 -0.15
CA TYR A 452 -7.17 12.87 1.16
C TYR A 452 -5.67 13.03 1.47
N ILE A 453 -4.80 12.62 0.54
CA ILE A 453 -3.34 12.76 0.70
C ILE A 453 -2.94 14.25 0.78
N PHE A 454 -3.74 15.16 0.21
CA PHE A 454 -3.46 16.59 0.19
C PHE A 454 -3.84 17.33 1.46
N ARG A 455 -4.88 16.89 2.18
CA ARG A 455 -5.31 17.55 3.43
C ARG A 455 -4.39 17.27 4.62
N ARG A 456 -3.61 16.19 4.59
CA ARG A 456 -2.81 15.72 5.73
C ARG A 456 -1.31 15.98 5.64
N ILE A 457 -0.80 16.50 4.53
CA ILE A 457 0.55 17.08 4.51
C ILE A 457 0.44 18.44 5.21
N PRO A 458 0.93 18.61 6.46
CA PRO A 458 0.90 19.89 7.13
C PRO A 458 1.95 20.74 6.43
N ASP A 459 1.47 21.62 5.56
CA ASP A 459 2.29 22.52 4.74
C ASP A 459 3.07 21.78 3.63
N PHE A 460 2.52 21.73 2.42
CA PHE A 460 3.20 21.24 1.20
C PHE A 460 4.59 21.90 1.02
N LYS A 461 4.78 23.11 1.55
CA LYS A 461 6.08 23.79 1.66
C LYS A 461 7.08 23.02 2.53
N ASN A 462 6.66 22.41 3.63
CA ASN A 462 7.53 21.62 4.51
C ASN A 462 7.87 20.26 3.89
N PHE A 463 6.97 19.62 3.15
CA PHE A 463 7.31 18.43 2.37
C PHE A 463 8.39 18.74 1.32
N LYS A 464 8.24 19.85 0.59
CA LYS A 464 9.24 20.33 -0.37
C LYS A 464 10.58 20.66 0.29
N ASN A 465 10.56 21.25 1.50
CA ASN A 465 11.77 21.59 2.25
C ASN A 465 12.43 20.36 2.91
N MET A 466 11.65 19.40 3.39
CA MET A 466 12.13 18.12 3.94
C MET A 466 12.74 17.25 2.85
N TYR A 467 12.09 17.19 1.68
CA TYR A 467 12.60 16.46 0.53
C TYR A 467 13.88 17.12 -0.01
N ARG A 468 13.92 18.47 -0.10
CA ARG A 468 15.16 19.22 -0.42
C ARG A 468 16.27 19.02 0.62
N ALA A 469 15.97 19.11 1.91
CA ALA A 469 16.97 18.92 2.97
C ALA A 469 17.48 17.47 3.05
N ARG A 470 16.67 16.49 2.68
CA ARG A 470 17.09 15.08 2.54
C ARG A 470 17.91 14.86 1.28
N MET A 471 17.62 15.59 0.21
CA MET A 471 18.40 15.62 -1.03
C MET A 471 19.72 16.39 -0.88
N ASP A 472 19.80 17.44 -0.07
CA ASP A 472 21.06 18.15 0.23
C ASP A 472 22.04 17.29 1.05
N ASN A 473 21.52 16.28 1.78
CA ASN A 473 22.30 15.31 2.55
C ASN A 473 22.76 14.10 1.72
N LEU A 474 22.16 13.88 0.55
CA LEU A 474 22.64 12.93 -0.45
C LEU A 474 23.50 13.74 -1.43
N GLN A 475 24.77 13.40 -1.66
CA GLN A 475 25.64 14.15 -2.56
C GLN A 475 25.26 13.97 -4.05
N ALA A 476 24.02 14.25 -4.41
CA ALA A 476 23.53 14.24 -5.79
C ALA A 476 23.58 15.66 -6.37
N ASP A 477 24.09 15.76 -7.59
CA ASP A 477 24.07 16.98 -8.40
C ASP A 477 22.64 17.55 -8.47
N SER A 478 22.50 18.87 -8.21
CA SER A 478 21.22 19.59 -8.16
C SER A 478 20.37 19.39 -9.42
N ALA A 479 21.01 19.16 -10.58
CA ALA A 479 20.30 18.89 -11.83
C ALA A 479 19.56 17.53 -11.84
N THR A 480 20.06 16.55 -11.08
CA THR A 480 19.43 15.22 -10.93
C THR A 480 18.26 15.31 -9.93
N ALA A 481 18.43 16.08 -8.85
CA ALA A 481 17.39 16.32 -7.86
C ALA A 481 16.18 17.07 -8.47
N ASP A 482 16.43 18.08 -9.30
CA ASP A 482 15.36 18.83 -9.97
C ASP A 482 14.61 17.97 -11.01
N ARG A 483 15.30 17.06 -11.71
CA ARG A 483 14.68 16.11 -12.66
C ARG A 483 13.75 15.10 -11.97
N MET A 484 14.17 14.57 -10.83
CA MET A 484 13.36 13.62 -10.05
C MET A 484 12.17 14.30 -9.37
N VAL A 485 12.31 15.58 -9.00
CA VAL A 485 11.17 16.40 -8.54
C VAL A 485 10.19 16.67 -9.68
N GLU A 486 10.67 16.92 -10.90
CA GLU A 486 9.80 17.03 -12.08
C GLU A 486 9.12 15.71 -12.43
N GLU A 487 9.79 14.57 -12.34
CA GLU A 487 9.20 13.23 -12.55
C GLU A 487 8.17 12.88 -11.46
N ALA A 488 8.44 13.20 -10.20
CA ALA A 488 7.48 13.06 -9.11
C ALA A 488 6.28 14.01 -9.29
N ASN A 489 6.51 15.25 -9.75
CA ASN A 489 5.45 16.19 -10.12
C ASN A 489 4.67 15.72 -11.37
N TYR A 490 5.29 14.97 -12.28
CA TYR A 490 4.63 14.42 -13.47
C TYR A 490 3.76 13.21 -13.14
N ALA A 491 4.25 12.30 -12.28
CA ALA A 491 3.44 11.22 -11.70
C ALA A 491 2.28 11.76 -10.84
N PHE A 492 2.49 12.92 -10.21
CA PHE A 492 1.47 13.67 -9.48
C PHE A 492 0.48 14.41 -10.39
N PHE A 493 0.94 14.93 -11.53
CA PHE A 493 0.11 15.63 -12.52
C PHE A 493 -0.77 14.65 -13.31
N LEU A 494 -0.27 13.44 -13.60
CA LEU A 494 -1.04 12.36 -14.24
C LEU A 494 -2.24 11.89 -13.39
N ASN A 495 -2.16 12.05 -12.06
CA ASN A 495 -3.27 11.82 -11.13
C ASN A 495 -4.41 12.86 -11.22
N THR A 496 -4.25 13.91 -12.05
CA THR A 496 -5.21 15.02 -12.17
C THR A 496 -5.89 15.04 -13.54
N ARG A 497 -6.59 13.95 -13.90
CA ARG A 497 -7.49 13.93 -15.07
C ARG A 497 -8.68 14.92 -14.98
N ILE A 498 -8.75 15.73 -13.94
CA ILE A 498 -9.88 16.61 -13.58
C ILE A 498 -9.82 17.98 -14.27
N PHE A 499 -8.67 18.42 -14.81
CA PHE A 499 -8.58 19.74 -15.47
C PHE A 499 -8.98 19.74 -16.94
N GLN A 500 -9.09 18.60 -17.62
CA GLN A 500 -9.55 18.56 -19.02
C GLN A 500 -11.08 18.66 -19.15
N GLU A 501 -11.85 18.27 -18.12
CA GLU A 501 -13.31 18.44 -18.15
C GLU A 501 -13.77 19.85 -17.77
N LEU A 502 -12.95 20.61 -17.02
CA LEU A 502 -13.32 21.97 -16.60
C LEU A 502 -13.21 23.02 -17.73
N ASP A 503 -12.36 22.82 -18.74
CA ASP A 503 -12.32 23.67 -19.93
C ASP A 503 -13.49 23.40 -20.90
N SER A 504 -14.17 22.26 -20.77
CA SER A 504 -15.38 21.96 -21.57
C SER A 504 -16.65 22.65 -21.03
N LEU A 505 -16.60 23.18 -19.80
CA LEU A 505 -17.73 23.79 -19.10
C LEU A 505 -17.67 25.33 -19.05
N ALA A 506 -16.57 25.96 -19.48
CA ALA A 506 -16.44 27.41 -19.53
C ALA A 506 -16.54 27.92 -20.98
N GLY A 507 -17.78 28.15 -21.43
CA GLY A 507 -18.05 28.78 -22.72
C GLY A 507 -17.40 30.16 -22.85
N PHE A 508 -16.52 30.31 -23.85
CA PHE A 508 -16.12 31.60 -24.41
C PHE A 508 -16.09 31.50 -25.93
N GLU A 509 -17.03 32.21 -26.57
CA GLU A 509 -17.06 32.47 -28.00
C GLU A 509 -15.96 33.49 -28.37
N ALA A 510 -15.20 33.23 -29.43
CA ALA A 510 -14.45 34.27 -30.15
C ALA A 510 -14.37 33.94 -31.66
N GLU A 511 -14.77 34.91 -32.47
CA GLU A 511 -14.91 34.87 -33.94
C GLU A 511 -13.58 34.72 -34.73
N PRO A 512 -13.62 34.30 -36.01
CA PRO A 512 -12.43 33.99 -36.80
C PRO A 512 -11.87 35.20 -37.59
N VAL A 513 -10.54 35.27 -37.73
CA VAL A 513 -9.82 36.23 -38.61
C VAL A 513 -8.92 35.45 -39.60
N PRO A 514 -8.84 35.84 -40.90
CA PRO A 514 -8.24 35.01 -41.97
C PRO A 514 -6.71 35.22 -42.15
N PRO A 515 -6.00 34.35 -42.92
CA PRO A 515 -4.54 34.32 -42.96
C PRO A 515 -3.94 35.15 -44.12
N PRO A 516 -2.63 35.47 -44.06
CA PRO A 516 -1.84 35.64 -45.29
C PRO A 516 -0.53 34.81 -45.36
N ALA A 517 -0.41 34.09 -46.48
CA ALA A 517 0.69 33.81 -47.42
C ALA A 517 2.21 33.74 -47.03
N SER A 518 2.75 32.51 -47.15
CA SER A 518 3.93 31.99 -47.92
C SER A 518 5.40 32.49 -47.76
N ALA A 519 6.27 31.50 -47.42
CA ALA A 519 7.63 31.14 -47.91
C ALA A 519 8.91 31.82 -47.32
N PRO A 520 10.14 31.22 -47.42
CA PRO A 520 10.56 29.84 -47.78
C PRO A 520 11.47 29.13 -46.74
N ALA A 521 11.66 27.82 -46.94
CA ALA A 521 12.44 26.90 -46.09
C ALA A 521 13.97 27.01 -46.25
N ALA A 522 14.70 26.91 -45.14
CA ALA A 522 16.14 26.61 -45.09
C ALA A 522 16.37 25.31 -44.31
N SER A 523 17.23 24.44 -44.86
CA SER A 523 17.35 23.01 -44.53
C SER A 523 18.06 22.71 -43.19
N HIS A 524 17.65 21.62 -42.55
CA HIS A 524 18.16 21.07 -41.28
C HIS A 524 19.69 20.87 -41.16
N ALA A 525 20.44 20.94 -42.25
CA ALA A 525 21.90 20.81 -42.25
C ALA A 525 22.64 21.99 -41.57
N GLU A 526 22.11 23.22 -41.65
CA GLU A 526 22.76 24.38 -41.02
C GLU A 526 22.57 24.43 -39.50
N ALA A 527 21.44 23.92 -39.01
CA ALA A 527 21.16 23.81 -37.57
C ALA A 527 22.06 22.75 -36.91
N ALA A 528 22.31 21.63 -37.61
CA ALA A 528 23.20 20.57 -37.14
C ALA A 528 24.68 21.02 -37.09
N ALA A 529 25.14 21.83 -38.05
CA ALA A 529 26.49 22.38 -38.07
C ALA A 529 26.76 23.34 -36.89
N ARG A 530 25.75 24.13 -36.49
CA ARG A 530 25.85 25.04 -35.33
C ARG A 530 25.87 24.30 -34.00
N ALA A 531 25.15 23.18 -33.89
CA ALA A 531 25.15 22.33 -32.69
C ALA A 531 26.50 21.58 -32.49
N ALA A 532 27.16 21.18 -33.58
CA ALA A 532 28.49 20.56 -33.53
C ALA A 532 29.59 21.54 -33.08
N ALA A 533 29.51 22.82 -33.48
CA ALA A 533 30.44 23.86 -33.04
C ALA A 533 30.34 24.20 -31.54
N ALA A 534 29.25 23.81 -30.87
CA ALA A 534 28.98 24.06 -29.46
C ALA A 534 29.41 22.92 -28.50
N GLY A 535 30.09 21.88 -29.00
CA GLY A 535 30.76 20.87 -28.16
C GLY A 535 29.85 19.85 -27.46
N CYS A 536 28.69 19.52 -28.03
CA CYS A 536 27.75 18.56 -27.44
C CYS A 536 28.21 17.09 -27.67
N PRO A 537 28.33 16.23 -26.64
CA PRO A 537 28.96 14.90 -26.77
C PRO A 537 28.07 13.80 -27.41
N PHE A 538 26.86 14.11 -27.87
CA PHE A 538 25.94 13.13 -28.46
C PHE A 538 25.69 13.30 -29.97
N ALA A 539 26.45 14.16 -30.66
CA ALA A 539 26.29 14.39 -32.10
C ALA A 539 26.81 13.26 -33.01
N SER A 540 27.41 12.18 -32.48
CA SER A 540 27.94 11.09 -33.31
C SER A 540 26.93 9.99 -33.66
N LEU A 541 25.74 9.98 -33.07
CA LEU A 541 24.72 8.95 -33.32
C LEU A 541 23.76 9.29 -34.47
N ALA A 542 23.69 10.56 -34.89
CA ALA A 542 22.84 10.99 -36.01
C ALA A 542 23.52 10.90 -37.39
N ALA A 543 24.82 10.60 -37.44
CA ALA A 543 25.60 10.56 -38.69
C ALA A 543 25.79 9.16 -39.28
N GLN A 544 25.35 8.09 -38.61
CA GLN A 544 25.48 6.72 -39.11
C GLN A 544 24.10 6.13 -39.38
N GLY A 545 23.68 6.29 -40.64
CA GLY A 545 22.35 6.07 -41.17
C GLY A 545 21.66 4.75 -40.82
N LEU A 546 20.35 4.85 -40.66
CA LEU A 546 19.39 3.92 -41.24
C LEU A 546 18.38 4.76 -42.03
N ALA A 547 18.49 4.67 -43.35
CA ALA A 547 17.49 5.21 -44.26
C ALA A 547 16.17 4.44 -44.03
N MET A 548 15.09 5.17 -43.74
CA MET A 548 13.74 4.61 -43.73
C MET A 548 13.02 4.99 -45.03
N PRO A 549 12.23 4.10 -45.64
CA PRO A 549 11.59 4.35 -46.93
C PRO A 549 10.45 5.36 -46.80
N ASP A 550 10.36 6.23 -47.80
CA ASP A 550 9.21 7.10 -48.06
C ASP A 550 7.97 6.22 -48.30
N ASP A 551 6.99 6.26 -47.40
CA ASP A 551 5.54 6.24 -47.70
C ASP A 551 4.73 6.00 -46.41
N HIS A 552 4.34 7.09 -45.73
CA HIS A 552 3.12 7.10 -44.92
C HIS A 552 2.59 8.54 -44.78
N PRO A 553 1.38 8.84 -45.30
CA PRO A 553 0.81 10.18 -45.24
C PRO A 553 0.05 10.35 -43.92
N GLY A 554 0.55 11.17 -43.00
CA GLY A 554 -0.11 11.35 -41.71
C GLY A 554 0.50 12.36 -40.75
N LEU A 555 1.09 13.46 -41.24
CA LEU A 555 1.54 14.57 -40.40
C LEU A 555 1.22 15.90 -41.09
N ALA A 556 -0.04 16.32 -40.97
CA ALA A 556 -0.48 17.67 -41.31
C ALA A 556 -0.93 18.37 -40.02
N ASP A 557 0.02 18.76 -39.16
CA ASP A 557 -0.20 19.81 -38.16
C ASP A 557 1.12 20.46 -37.67
N THR A 558 2.16 20.51 -38.52
CA THR A 558 3.42 21.21 -38.22
C THR A 558 3.29 22.74 -38.36
N GLU A 559 2.26 23.21 -39.07
CA GLU A 559 2.00 24.64 -39.32
C GLU A 559 1.65 25.43 -38.05
N LYS A 560 1.18 24.75 -36.99
CA LYS A 560 0.90 25.34 -35.67
C LYS A 560 2.15 25.61 -34.84
N VAL A 561 3.16 24.75 -34.96
CA VAL A 561 4.42 24.86 -34.20
C VAL A 561 5.27 26.00 -34.75
N ASP A 562 5.33 26.14 -36.08
CA ASP A 562 6.11 27.19 -36.73
C ASP A 562 5.52 28.60 -36.55
N LYS A 563 4.18 28.72 -36.46
CA LYS A 563 3.50 30.01 -36.17
C LYS A 563 3.69 30.49 -34.72
N GLU A 564 3.93 29.59 -33.78
CA GLU A 564 4.23 29.93 -32.37
C GLU A 564 5.72 30.32 -32.20
N LEU A 565 6.63 29.68 -32.92
CA LEU A 565 8.06 30.03 -32.93
C LEU A 565 8.34 31.42 -33.52
N ALA A 566 7.56 31.85 -34.52
CA ALA A 566 7.73 33.16 -35.18
C ALA A 566 7.30 34.37 -34.32
N LYS A 567 6.65 34.15 -33.16
CA LYS A 567 6.21 35.23 -32.24
C LYS A 567 7.25 35.62 -31.19
N ALA A 568 8.40 34.95 -31.13
CA ALA A 568 9.42 35.24 -30.13
C ALA A 568 10.16 36.56 -30.46
N PRO A 569 10.17 37.57 -29.57
CA PRO A 569 10.97 38.77 -29.78
C PRO A 569 12.46 38.43 -29.73
N GLU A 570 13.22 38.90 -30.72
CA GLU A 570 14.68 38.97 -30.64
C GLU A 570 15.07 39.99 -29.58
N GLN A 571 15.22 39.56 -28.32
CA GLN A 571 16.38 39.88 -27.47
C GLN A 571 16.24 39.34 -26.04
N GLU A 572 17.32 38.67 -25.62
CA GLU A 572 17.78 38.41 -24.25
C GLU A 572 16.77 37.89 -23.22
N ASP A 573 16.36 36.63 -23.35
CA ASP A 573 16.45 35.71 -22.20
C ASP A 573 16.52 34.25 -22.68
N ASN A 574 17.64 33.58 -22.39
CA ASN A 574 18.00 32.28 -22.94
C ASN A 574 17.04 31.14 -22.49
N LYS A 575 16.11 31.41 -21.58
CA LYS A 575 15.18 30.41 -21.00
C LYS A 575 14.01 30.04 -21.92
N ALA A 576 13.59 30.93 -22.83
CA ALA A 576 12.49 30.65 -23.74
C ALA A 576 12.91 29.70 -24.87
N GLY A 577 14.13 29.86 -25.40
CA GLY A 577 14.70 28.98 -26.42
C GLY A 577 14.90 27.54 -25.93
N TRP A 578 15.34 27.35 -24.67
CA TRP A 578 15.46 26.01 -24.07
C TRP A 578 14.12 25.31 -23.88
N ARG A 579 13.06 26.04 -23.52
CA ARG A 579 11.71 25.46 -23.36
C ARG A 579 11.11 25.02 -24.68
N LEU A 580 11.31 25.80 -25.74
CA LEU A 580 10.87 25.46 -27.09
C LEU A 580 11.67 24.30 -27.70
N ALA A 581 12.99 24.26 -27.47
CA ALA A 581 13.83 23.14 -27.90
C ALA A 581 13.49 21.83 -27.15
N SER A 582 13.19 21.90 -25.85
CA SER A 582 12.75 20.75 -25.06
C SER A 582 11.36 20.27 -25.47
N ALA A 583 10.43 21.19 -25.76
CA ALA A 583 9.10 20.82 -26.25
C ALA A 583 9.17 20.15 -27.65
N ALA A 584 10.00 20.69 -28.54
CA ALA A 584 10.24 20.09 -29.86
C ALA A 584 10.93 18.71 -29.77
N ALA A 585 11.85 18.52 -28.82
CA ALA A 585 12.50 17.23 -28.57
C ALA A 585 11.53 16.18 -27.99
N VAL A 586 10.61 16.59 -27.11
CA VAL A 586 9.57 15.72 -26.55
C VAL A 586 8.55 15.32 -27.62
N ILE A 587 8.18 16.23 -28.52
CA ILE A 587 7.27 15.94 -29.66
C ILE A 587 7.96 15.01 -30.67
N ALA A 588 9.26 15.21 -30.95
CA ALA A 588 10.02 14.32 -31.81
C ALA A 588 10.22 12.92 -31.20
N LEU A 589 10.44 12.82 -29.88
CA LEU A 589 10.53 11.53 -29.18
C LEU A 589 9.20 10.79 -29.18
N SER A 590 8.08 11.50 -28.95
CA SER A 590 6.76 10.89 -28.93
C SER A 590 6.27 10.50 -30.33
N ALA A 591 6.68 11.21 -31.38
CA ALA A 591 6.48 10.79 -32.77
C ALA A 591 7.36 9.57 -33.14
N GLY A 592 8.61 9.52 -32.67
CA GLY A 592 9.51 8.38 -32.88
C GLY A 592 9.05 7.10 -32.16
N ILE A 593 8.54 7.23 -30.93
CA ILE A 593 7.99 6.11 -30.15
C ILE A 593 6.69 5.59 -30.79
N ARG A 594 5.85 6.46 -31.34
CA ARG A 594 4.66 6.03 -32.11
C ARG A 594 5.02 5.32 -33.41
N ALA A 595 6.05 5.78 -34.13
CA ALA A 595 6.54 5.11 -35.34
C ALA A 595 7.31 3.81 -35.06
N MET A 596 7.73 3.55 -33.82
CA MET A 596 8.29 2.26 -33.40
C MET A 596 7.22 1.24 -32.98
N TRP A 597 5.97 1.66 -32.79
CA TRP A 597 4.84 0.82 -32.38
C TRP A 597 3.85 0.49 -33.51
N THR A 598 3.98 1.12 -34.68
CA THR A 598 3.35 0.73 -35.96
C THR A 598 4.40 0.17 -36.89
#